data_AF-A0A1V2NLT2-F1
#
_entry.id   AF-A0A1V2NLT2-F1
#
_cell.length_a   1.000
_cell.length_b   1.000
_cell.length_c   1.000
_cell.angle_alpha   90.00
_cell.angle_beta   90.00
_cell.angle_gamma   90.00
#
_symmetry.space_group_name_H-M   'P 1'
#
loop_
_entity.id
_entity.type
_entity.pdbx_description
1 polymer ?
#
loop_
_entity_poly.entity_id
_entity_poly.type
_entity_poly.pdbx_seq_one_letter_code
_entity_poly.pdbx_strand_id
1 'polypeptide(L)'
;MCALAATLALAGCSQVAAIAPVGGNHLTEVRFATIDVLQQKGIALEAVPTCTRASDGAISCTGTTEDGAAVTAASPAADPDSFTVTVGSDTVFTGSVSAVIDQAAGVTP
;
A
#
# COMPACT_ATOMS: atom_id res chain seq x y z
N MET A 1 18.81 -0.33 59.73
CA MET A 1 18.57 0.77 58.78
C MET A 1 19.68 0.71 57.73
N CYS A 2 19.49 0.53 56.42
CA CYS A 2 18.35 0.60 55.49
C CYS A 2 18.30 -0.72 54.67
N ALA A 3 17.20 -1.44 54.46
CA ALA A 3 16.03 -1.10 53.63
C ALA A 3 16.45 -0.55 52.24
N LEU A 4 15.96 -0.96 51.08
CA LEU A 4 15.02 -1.97 50.57
C LEU A 4 15.09 -1.75 49.04
N ALA A 5 15.02 -2.81 48.24
CA ALA A 5 14.54 -2.83 46.84
C ALA A 5 15.22 -1.95 45.76
N ALA A 6 15.74 -2.61 44.70
CA ALA A 6 15.55 -2.19 43.30
C ALA A 6 15.91 -3.32 42.31
N THR A 7 15.27 -4.48 42.44
CA THR A 7 14.98 -5.31 41.27
C THR A 7 13.96 -4.54 40.43
N LEU A 8 14.34 -3.98 39.28
CA LEU A 8 13.49 -3.59 38.13
C LEU A 8 14.28 -2.68 37.18
N ALA A 9 15.16 -3.28 36.38
CA ALA A 9 15.59 -2.65 35.13
C ALA A 9 15.58 -3.69 34.01
N LEU A 10 14.46 -4.43 33.89
CA LEU A 10 13.96 -4.90 32.61
C LEU A 10 13.45 -3.67 31.83
N ALA A 11 14.33 -2.72 31.51
CA ALA A 11 14.09 -1.83 30.39
C ALA A 11 14.28 -2.71 29.16
N GLY A 12 13.22 -3.45 28.81
CA GLY A 12 13.04 -3.95 27.47
C GLY A 12 13.19 -2.75 26.57
N CYS A 13 14.34 -2.65 25.91
CA CYS A 13 14.45 -1.95 24.64
C CYS A 13 13.54 -2.73 23.69
N SER A 14 12.22 -2.53 23.81
CA SER A 14 11.29 -2.73 22.73
C SER A 14 11.97 -2.07 21.55
N GLN A 15 12.44 -2.91 20.64
CA GLN A 15 13.00 -2.49 19.37
C GLN A 15 11.84 -1.88 18.59
N VAL A 16 11.42 -0.67 18.98
CA VAL A 16 10.87 0.32 18.06
C VAL A 16 12.07 0.91 17.30
N ALA A 17 12.94 0.02 16.79
CA ALA A 17 13.62 0.31 15.56
C ALA A 17 12.47 0.36 14.56
N ALA A 18 12.04 1.59 14.29
CA ALA A 18 11.03 1.91 13.31
C ALA A 18 11.19 0.93 12.14
N ILE A 19 10.22 0.05 11.98
CA ILE A 19 10.14 -0.77 10.78
C ILE A 19 10.09 0.27 9.67
N ALA A 20 11.18 0.40 8.93
CA ALA A 20 11.21 1.26 7.75
C ALA A 20 9.97 0.89 6.92
N PRO A 21 9.22 1.87 6.39
CA PRO A 21 8.03 1.55 5.61
C PRO A 21 8.40 0.49 4.57
N VAL A 22 7.71 -0.66 4.59
CA VAL A 22 7.90 -1.69 3.55
C VAL A 22 7.54 -1.18 2.15
N GLY A 23 7.08 0.08 2.06
CA GLY A 23 6.85 0.90 0.88
C GLY A 23 8.07 1.68 0.33
N GLY A 24 9.31 1.37 0.69
CA GLY A 24 10.48 2.11 0.15
C GLY A 24 10.63 2.15 -1.39
N ASN A 25 9.76 1.48 -2.15
CA ASN A 25 9.68 1.56 -3.60
C ASN A 25 8.25 1.89 -4.07
N HIS A 26 8.04 3.09 -4.61
CA HIS A 26 6.75 3.57 -5.13
C HIS A 26 6.03 2.58 -6.08
N LEU A 27 6.79 1.83 -6.89
CA LEU A 27 6.19 0.81 -7.76
C LEU A 27 5.49 -0.29 -6.96
N THR A 28 6.11 -0.72 -5.86
CA THR A 28 5.56 -1.71 -4.95
C THR A 28 4.36 -1.15 -4.18
N GLU A 29 4.42 0.11 -3.74
CA GLU A 29 3.31 0.79 -3.07
C GLU A 29 2.07 0.87 -3.96
N VAL A 30 2.20 1.34 -5.20
CA VAL A 30 1.09 1.40 -6.16
C VAL A 30 0.53 0.00 -6.45
N ARG A 31 1.39 -1.03 -6.51
CA ARG A 31 0.94 -2.42 -6.67
C ARG A 31 0.08 -2.87 -5.50
N PHE A 32 0.54 -2.65 -4.27
CA PHE A 32 -0.23 -3.01 -3.08
C PHE A 32 -1.52 -2.20 -2.97
N ALA A 33 -1.46 -0.88 -3.17
CA ALA A 33 -2.66 -0.05 -3.19
C ALA A 33 -3.69 -0.50 -4.24
N THR A 34 -3.24 -0.96 -5.42
CA THR A 34 -4.14 -1.54 -6.43
C THR A 34 -4.84 -2.79 -5.90
N ILE A 35 -4.06 -3.70 -5.31
CA ILE A 35 -4.57 -4.95 -4.75
C ILE A 35 -5.54 -4.67 -3.59
N ASP A 36 -5.22 -3.75 -2.70
CA ASP A 36 -6.01 -3.40 -1.52
C ASP A 36 -7.33 -2.75 -1.91
N VAL A 37 -7.32 -1.82 -2.89
CA VAL A 37 -8.55 -1.24 -3.44
C VAL A 37 -9.46 -2.33 -3.99
N LEU A 38 -8.93 -3.24 -4.81
CA LEU A 38 -9.75 -4.29 -5.43
C LEU A 38 -10.32 -5.25 -4.38
N GLN A 39 -9.52 -5.63 -3.39
CA GLN A 39 -9.99 -6.46 -2.26
C GLN A 39 -11.07 -5.75 -1.44
N GLN A 40 -10.90 -4.47 -1.12
CA GLN A 40 -11.91 -3.68 -0.39
C GLN A 40 -13.23 -3.57 -1.19
N LYS A 41 -13.17 -3.62 -2.52
CA LYS A 41 -14.34 -3.63 -3.41
C LYS A 41 -14.90 -5.04 -3.68
N GLY A 42 -14.26 -6.09 -3.16
CA GLY A 42 -14.66 -7.48 -3.40
C GLY A 42 -14.42 -7.94 -4.84
N ILE A 43 -13.47 -7.33 -5.55
CA ILE A 43 -13.13 -7.66 -6.94
C ILE A 43 -11.94 -8.63 -6.93
N ALA A 44 -12.18 -9.88 -7.32
CA ALA A 44 -11.15 -10.90 -7.37
C ALA A 44 -10.26 -10.73 -8.61
N LEU A 45 -8.96 -10.97 -8.43
CA LEU A 45 -7.94 -10.89 -9.48
C LEU A 45 -7.61 -12.29 -9.98
N GLU A 46 -7.53 -12.46 -11.31
CA GLU A 46 -7.03 -13.70 -11.92
C GLU A 46 -5.56 -13.94 -11.52
N ALA A 47 -4.78 -12.86 -11.52
CA ALA A 47 -3.40 -12.84 -11.07
C ALA A 47 -3.01 -11.46 -10.54
N VAL A 48 -1.95 -11.41 -9.75
CA VAL A 48 -1.44 -10.15 -9.20
C VAL A 48 -1.01 -9.20 -10.34
N PRO A 49 -1.47 -7.93 -10.37
CA PRO A 49 -1.14 -6.98 -11.42
C PRO A 49 0.37 -6.81 -11.61
N THR A 50 0.79 -6.60 -12.85
CA THR A 50 2.16 -6.24 -13.20
C THR A 50 2.27 -4.74 -13.27
N CYS A 51 3.26 -4.16 -12.60
CA CYS A 51 3.49 -2.72 -12.58
C CYS A 51 4.82 -2.37 -13.24
N THR A 52 4.84 -1.25 -13.97
CA THR A 52 6.04 -0.71 -14.62
C THR A 52 6.24 0.73 -14.22
N ARG A 53 7.50 1.17 -14.19
CA ARG A 53 7.89 2.57 -14.03
C ARG A 53 8.29 3.14 -15.39
N ALA A 54 7.62 4.20 -15.81
CA ALA A 54 8.02 4.98 -16.98
C ALA A 54 9.27 5.82 -16.69
N SER A 55 9.91 6.34 -17.74
CA SER A 55 11.15 7.12 -17.61
C SER A 55 10.99 8.43 -16.82
N ASP A 56 9.79 8.99 -16.78
CA ASP A 56 9.44 10.16 -15.99
C ASP A 56 9.15 9.84 -14.51
N GLY A 57 9.07 8.55 -14.16
CA GLY A 57 8.77 8.08 -12.80
C GLY A 57 7.33 7.64 -12.58
N ALA A 58 6.43 7.84 -13.55
CA ALA A 58 5.04 7.41 -13.42
C ALA A 58 4.94 5.89 -13.29
N ILE A 59 4.01 5.43 -12.46
CA ILE A 59 3.73 4.00 -12.28
C ILE A 59 2.42 3.66 -12.98
N SER A 60 2.42 2.56 -13.72
CA SER A 60 1.20 1.97 -14.28
C SER A 60 1.18 0.49 -13.98
N CYS A 61 0.04 -0.01 -13.53
CA CYS A 61 -0.22 -1.41 -13.26
C CYS A 61 -1.32 -1.93 -14.19
N THR A 62 -1.13 -3.14 -14.71
CA THR A 62 -2.13 -3.84 -15.53
C THR A 62 -2.36 -5.25 -15.00
N GLY A 63 -3.60 -5.72 -15.12
CA GLY A 63 -4.01 -7.07 -14.74
C GLY A 63 -5.39 -7.41 -15.28
N THR A 64 -5.94 -8.51 -14.78
CA THR A 64 -7.27 -9.01 -15.17
C THR A 64 -8.00 -9.51 -13.92
N THR A 65 -9.30 -9.27 -13.83
CA THR A 65 -10.16 -9.88 -12.80
C THR A 65 -10.41 -11.36 -13.10
N GLU A 66 -10.87 -12.13 -12.12
CA GLU A 66 -11.26 -13.55 -12.37
C GLU A 66 -12.36 -13.68 -13.43
N ASP A 67 -13.20 -12.65 -13.59
CA ASP A 67 -14.25 -12.58 -14.61
C ASP A 67 -13.76 -12.10 -15.99
N GLY A 68 -12.45 -11.86 -16.14
CA GLY A 68 -11.82 -11.47 -17.41
C GLY A 68 -11.84 -9.97 -17.72
N ALA A 69 -12.26 -9.12 -16.78
CA ALA A 69 -12.25 -7.67 -16.98
C ALA A 69 -10.83 -7.10 -16.80
N ALA A 70 -10.44 -6.18 -17.68
CA ALA A 70 -9.13 -5.53 -17.60
C ALA A 70 -9.05 -4.65 -16.35
N VAL A 71 -7.96 -4.77 -15.60
CA VAL A 71 -7.62 -3.88 -14.48
C VAL A 71 -6.51 -2.95 -14.93
N THR A 72 -6.68 -1.64 -14.75
CA THR A 72 -5.56 -0.70 -14.86
C THR A 72 -5.51 0.22 -13.66
N ALA A 73 -4.29 0.52 -13.21
CA ALA A 73 -4.07 1.50 -12.16
C ALA A 73 -2.89 2.40 -12.51
N ALA A 74 -2.95 3.67 -12.12
CA ALA A 74 -1.95 4.66 -12.47
C ALA A 74 -1.67 5.62 -11.32
N SER A 75 -0.39 5.96 -11.15
CA SER A 75 0.10 7.04 -10.31
C SER A 75 1.07 7.92 -11.14
N PRO A 76 0.74 9.20 -11.38
CA PRO A 76 1.52 10.06 -12.26
C PRO A 76 2.82 10.54 -11.58
N ALA A 77 3.86 10.78 -12.39
CA ALA A 77 5.14 11.29 -11.87
C ALA A 77 5.03 12.66 -11.19
N ALA A 78 4.16 13.54 -11.70
CA ALA A 78 3.99 14.91 -11.21
C ALA A 78 3.30 14.98 -9.83
N ASP A 79 2.55 13.93 -9.47
CA ASP A 79 1.87 13.78 -8.19
C ASP A 79 1.86 12.28 -7.83
N PRO A 80 2.97 11.75 -7.29
CA PRO A 80 3.12 10.32 -7.10
C PRO A 80 2.15 9.76 -6.06
N ASP A 81 1.61 10.57 -5.15
CA ASP A 81 0.61 10.07 -4.21
C ASP A 81 -0.79 9.98 -4.85
N SER A 82 -1.07 10.70 -5.93
CA SER A 82 -2.32 10.56 -6.69
C SER A 82 -2.42 9.19 -7.36
N PHE A 83 -3.59 8.58 -7.25
CA PHE A 83 -3.83 7.19 -7.64
C PHE A 83 -5.23 6.99 -8.21
N THR A 84 -5.33 6.24 -9.30
CA THR A 84 -6.60 5.83 -9.89
C THR A 84 -6.59 4.35 -10.23
N VAL A 85 -7.70 3.65 -10.00
CA VAL A 85 -7.92 2.25 -10.37
C VAL A 85 -9.18 2.14 -11.22
N THR A 86 -9.09 1.40 -12.31
CA THR A 86 -10.19 1.10 -13.23
C THR A 86 -10.34 -0.40 -13.43
N VAL A 87 -11.59 -0.83 -13.64
CA VAL A 87 -11.96 -2.20 -14.03
C VAL A 87 -12.87 -2.10 -15.25
N GLY A 88 -12.42 -2.62 -16.39
CA GLY A 88 -13.07 -2.38 -17.67
C GLY A 88 -13.09 -0.89 -18.02
N SER A 89 -14.29 -0.31 -18.15
CA SER A 89 -14.50 1.13 -18.36
C SER A 89 -14.70 1.92 -17.06
N ASP A 90 -14.84 1.24 -15.93
CA ASP A 90 -15.33 1.85 -14.70
C ASP A 90 -14.17 2.25 -13.79
N THR A 91 -14.12 3.52 -13.40
CA THR A 91 -13.23 3.99 -12.34
C THR A 91 -13.78 3.56 -10.99
N VAL A 92 -13.12 2.58 -10.37
CA VAL A 92 -13.53 2.02 -9.07
C VAL A 92 -12.90 2.76 -7.89
N PHE A 93 -11.84 3.53 -8.14
CA PHE A 93 -11.16 4.34 -7.13
C PHE A 93 -10.39 5.51 -7.74
N THR A 94 -10.45 6.66 -7.07
CA THR A 94 -9.54 7.80 -7.24
C THR A 94 -9.21 8.36 -5.85
N GLY A 95 -7.93 8.56 -5.56
CA GLY A 95 -7.50 8.99 -4.24
C GLY A 95 -5.98 8.96 -4.07
N SER A 96 -5.54 8.72 -2.84
CA SER A 96 -4.12 8.70 -2.46
C SER A 96 -3.60 7.26 -2.32
N VAL A 97 -2.36 7.00 -2.79
CA VAL A 97 -1.66 5.72 -2.57
C VAL A 97 -1.45 5.51 -1.08
N SER A 98 -0.88 6.50 -0.39
CA SER A 98 -0.57 6.41 1.04
C SER A 98 -1.81 6.17 1.88
N ALA A 99 -2.92 6.87 1.61
CA ALA A 99 -4.17 6.67 2.35
C ALA A 99 -4.74 5.25 2.21
N VAL A 100 -4.59 4.61 1.04
CA VAL A 100 -5.01 3.22 0.84
C VAL A 100 -4.15 2.26 1.67
N ILE A 101 -2.83 2.43 1.62
CA ILE A 101 -1.87 1.60 2.35
C ILE A 101 -2.07 1.75 3.85
N ASP A 102 -2.25 2.98 4.32
CA ASP A 102 -2.50 3.32 5.70
C ASP A 102 -3.79 2.66 6.21
N GLN A 103 -4.87 2.78 5.43
CA GLN A 103 -6.13 2.12 5.74
C GLN A 103 -5.98 0.59 5.80
N ALA A 104 -5.22 -0.01 4.88
CA ALA A 104 -4.95 -1.46 4.87
C ALA A 104 -4.07 -1.90 6.06
N ALA A 105 -3.17 -1.04 6.52
CA ALA A 105 -2.37 -1.24 7.73
C ALA A 105 -3.16 -1.04 9.03
N GLY A 106 -4.42 -0.58 8.96
CA GLY A 106 -5.25 -0.27 10.11
C GLY A 106 -4.82 1.01 10.84
N VAL A 107 -4.06 1.88 10.18
CA VAL A 107 -3.78 3.22 10.68
C VAL A 107 -4.84 4.18 10.11
N THR A 108 -5.64 4.76 11.00
CA THR A 108 -6.60 5.79 10.62
C THR A 108 -5.84 7.10 10.38
N PRO A 109 -6.08 7.83 9.28
CA PRO A 109 -5.48 9.15 9.04
C PRO A 109 -5.75 10.16 10.16
#